data_AF-A0A4Q3WSJ9-F1
#
_entry.id   AF-A0A4Q3WSJ9-F1
#
_cell.length_a   1.000
_cell.length_b   1.000
_cell.length_c   1.000
_cell.angle_alpha   90.00
_cell.angle_beta   90.00
_cell.angle_gamma   90.00
#
_symmetry.space_group_name_H-M   'P 1'
#
loop_
_entity.id
_entity.type
_entity.pdbx_description
1 polymer ?
#
loop_
_entity_poly.entity_id
_entity_poly.type
_entity_poly.pdbx_seq_one_letter_code
_entity_poly.pdbx_strand_id
1 'polypeptide(L)'
;MTQTPSSLQARRFRDILASVSTYGDDGDRCFNPRFAVSIETEDEQIDILICIECKHVAFIVGESSTMETLSREGRQNLIELHRELFPGSAPEPDY
;
A
#
# COMPACT_ATOMS: atom_id res chain seq x y z
N MET A 1 14.59 6.09 -8.82
CA MET A 1 15.35 4.83 -8.64
C MET A 1 14.34 3.72 -8.43
N THR A 2 14.28 2.73 -9.31
CA THR A 2 13.38 1.59 -9.17
C THR A 2 14.09 0.51 -8.36
N GLN A 3 13.59 0.20 -7.17
CA GLN A 3 14.13 -0.89 -6.35
C GLN A 3 13.27 -2.14 -6.55
N THR A 4 13.90 -3.28 -6.85
CA THR A 4 13.21 -4.56 -6.98
C THR A 4 13.21 -5.26 -5.61
N PRO A 5 12.05 -5.49 -4.99
CA PRO A 5 11.96 -6.19 -3.71
C PRO A 5 12.43 -7.65 -3.81
N SER A 6 12.98 -8.19 -2.71
CA SER A 6 13.28 -9.62 -2.58
C SER A 6 11.99 -10.46 -2.55
N SER A 7 12.10 -11.76 -2.82
CA SER A 7 10.96 -12.69 -2.78
C SER A 7 10.24 -12.73 -1.42
N LEU A 8 10.99 -12.58 -0.33
CA LEU A 8 10.45 -12.48 1.02
C LEU A 8 9.65 -11.17 1.22
N GLN A 9 10.20 -10.04 0.78
CA GLN A 9 9.51 -8.75 0.85
C GLN A 9 8.24 -8.73 -0.01
N ALA A 10 8.29 -9.29 -1.22
CA ALA A 10 7.12 -9.42 -2.09
C ALA A 10 6.04 -10.34 -1.48
N ARG A 11 6.42 -11.41 -0.78
CA ARG A 11 5.47 -12.25 -0.05
C ARG A 11 4.81 -11.49 1.10
N ARG A 12 5.60 -10.80 1.94
CA ARG A 12 5.05 -9.99 3.05
C ARG A 12 4.10 -8.91 2.56
N PHE A 13 4.43 -8.24 1.46
CA PHE A 13 3.56 -7.23 0.86
C PHE A 13 2.19 -7.83 0.48
N ARG A 14 2.19 -8.99 -0.19
CA ARG A 14 0.95 -9.71 -0.53
C ARG A 14 0.16 -10.16 0.70
N ASP A 15 0.83 -10.69 1.71
CA ASP A 15 0.18 -11.16 2.94
C ASP A 15 -0.50 -10.00 3.69
N ILE A 16 0.10 -8.81 3.72
CA ILE A 16 -0.51 -7.61 4.31
C ILE A 16 -1.76 -7.19 3.53
N LEU A 17 -1.68 -7.07 2.20
CA LEU A 17 -2.82 -6.65 1.39
C LEU A 17 -3.97 -7.66 1.38
N ALA A 18 -3.68 -8.95 1.56
CA ALA A 18 -4.71 -9.98 1.63
C ALA A 18 -5.42 -10.06 2.99
N SER A 19 -4.91 -9.40 4.04
CA SER A 19 -5.49 -9.48 5.39
C SER A 19 -6.68 -8.53 5.56
N VAL A 20 -7.81 -9.05 6.02
CA VAL A 20 -8.98 -8.22 6.39
C VAL A 20 -8.68 -7.24 7.52
N SER A 21 -7.73 -7.58 8.41
CA SER A 21 -7.32 -6.67 9.49
C SER A 21 -6.57 -5.45 8.98
N THR A 22 -6.18 -5.40 7.71
CA THR A 22 -5.45 -4.27 7.11
C THR A 22 -6.35 -3.05 6.88
N TYR A 23 -7.67 -3.19 6.92
CA TYR A 23 -8.62 -2.15 6.51
C TYR A 23 -9.65 -1.81 7.60
N GLY A 24 -10.23 -0.60 7.58
CA GLY A 24 -11.41 -0.23 8.37
C GLY A 24 -11.38 1.02 9.28
N ASP A 25 -10.38 1.90 9.22
CA ASP A 25 -10.38 3.16 10.02
C ASP A 25 -11.03 4.36 9.28
N ASP A 26 -10.90 5.57 9.83
CA ASP A 26 -11.22 6.86 9.21
C ASP A 26 -10.01 7.42 8.45
N GLY A 27 -10.17 7.67 7.14
CA GLY A 27 -9.11 8.13 6.24
C GLY A 27 -9.11 9.64 6.00
N ASP A 28 -7.96 10.20 5.65
CA ASP A 28 -7.79 11.64 5.41
C ASP A 28 -7.96 12.02 3.92
N ARG A 29 -8.23 13.30 3.63
CA ARG A 29 -8.56 13.80 2.27
C ARG A 29 -7.37 13.97 1.31
N CYS A 30 -6.15 13.92 1.80
CA CYS A 30 -4.96 13.99 0.96
C CYS A 30 -4.71 12.64 0.27
N PHE A 31 -4.03 12.59 -0.89
CA PHE A 31 -3.54 11.31 -1.42
C PHE A 31 -2.15 11.49 -2.01
N ASN A 32 -1.13 11.16 -1.21
CA ASN A 32 0.27 11.12 -1.62
C ASN A 32 0.77 9.67 -1.56
N PRO A 33 0.70 8.90 -2.65
CA PRO A 33 0.98 7.46 -2.61
C PRO A 33 2.46 7.20 -2.35
N ARG A 34 2.74 6.37 -1.34
CA ARG A 34 4.08 5.89 -1.00
C ARG A 34 4.42 4.55 -1.62
N PHE A 35 3.40 3.75 -1.92
CA PHE A 35 3.56 2.56 -2.75
C PHE A 35 2.67 2.66 -3.98
N ALA A 36 3.20 2.18 -5.09
CA ALA A 36 2.46 1.85 -6.29
C ALA A 36 2.91 0.45 -6.72
N VAL A 37 1.96 -0.45 -6.88
CA VAL A 37 2.21 -1.81 -7.35
C VAL A 37 1.24 -2.13 -8.47
N SER A 38 1.78 -2.60 -9.59
CA SER A 38 0.98 -3.12 -10.70
C SER A 38 1.06 -4.64 -10.68
N ILE A 39 -0.10 -5.28 -10.71
CA ILE A 39 -0.25 -6.72 -10.84
C ILE A 39 -0.84 -6.98 -12.22
N GLU A 40 -0.06 -7.59 -13.11
CA GLU A 40 -0.52 -8.02 -14.42
C GLU A 40 -0.96 -9.49 -14.35
N THR A 41 -2.16 -9.75 -14.85
CA THR A 41 -2.70 -11.08 -15.13
C THR A 41 -2.88 -11.26 -16.64
N GLU A 42 -3.32 -12.44 -17.10
CA GLU A 42 -3.57 -12.67 -18.54
C GLU A 42 -4.68 -11.75 -19.10
N ASP A 43 -5.65 -11.38 -18.26
CA ASP A 43 -6.88 -10.69 -18.67
C ASP A 43 -6.93 -9.22 -18.22
N GLU A 44 -6.17 -8.85 -17.18
CA GLU A 44 -6.26 -7.51 -16.57
C GLU A 44 -4.98 -7.06 -15.86
N GLN A 45 -4.76 -5.75 -15.83
CA GLN A 45 -3.79 -5.09 -14.97
C GLN A 45 -4.53 -4.42 -13.81
N ILE A 46 -4.06 -4.71 -12.59
CA ILE A 46 -4.56 -4.13 -11.35
C ILE A 46 -3.48 -3.22 -10.78
N ASP A 47 -3.73 -1.91 -10.76
CA ASP A 47 -2.86 -0.93 -10.12
C ASP A 47 -3.32 -0.67 -8.69
N ILE A 48 -2.41 -0.84 -7.73
CA ILE A 48 -2.64 -0.65 -6.30
C ILE A 48 -1.81 0.54 -5.84
N LEU A 49 -2.47 1.61 -5.43
CA LEU A 49 -1.83 2.81 -4.89
C LEU A 49 -2.10 2.90 -3.38
N ILE A 50 -1.06 3.07 -2.58
CA ILE A 50 -1.17 3.10 -1.12
C ILE A 50 -0.63 4.43 -0.61
N CYS A 51 -1.50 5.22 0.03
CA CYS A 51 -1.11 6.40 0.78
C CYS A 51 -1.15 6.09 2.28
N ILE A 52 0.04 6.00 2.90
CA ILE A 52 0.19 5.63 4.31
C ILE A 52 -0.24 6.78 5.22
N GLU A 53 0.04 8.01 4.82
CA GLU A 53 -0.29 9.24 5.54
C GLU A 53 -1.80 9.42 5.63
N CYS A 54 -2.48 9.32 4.49
CA CYS A 54 -3.91 9.59 4.42
C CYS A 54 -4.76 8.32 4.59
N LYS A 55 -4.10 7.20 4.92
CA LYS A 55 -4.68 5.90 5.30
C LYS A 55 -5.58 5.30 4.22
N HIS A 56 -5.27 5.48 2.94
CA HIS A 56 -6.08 4.95 1.84
C HIS A 56 -5.30 4.00 0.95
N VAL A 57 -5.98 2.97 0.46
CA VAL A 57 -5.54 2.10 -0.64
C VAL A 57 -6.53 2.24 -1.77
N ALA A 58 -6.05 2.60 -2.96
CA ALA A 58 -6.84 2.59 -4.18
C ALA A 58 -6.48 1.35 -5.00
N PHE A 59 -7.50 0.62 -5.44
CA PHE A 59 -7.40 -0.48 -6.41
C PHE A 59 -8.01 0.01 -7.72
N ILE A 60 -7.24 -0.04 -8.80
CA ILE A 60 -7.61 0.49 -10.11
C ILE A 60 -7.55 -0.65 -11.11
N VAL A 61 -8.65 -0.89 -11.82
CA VAL A 61 -8.79 -1.90 -12.87
C VAL A 61 -9.43 -1.23 -14.08
N GLY A 62 -8.63 -0.97 -15.13
CA GLY A 62 -9.06 -0.18 -16.28
C GLY A 62 -9.50 1.24 -15.87
N GLU A 63 -10.75 1.60 -16.15
CA GLU A 63 -11.35 2.89 -15.76
C GLU A 63 -12.05 2.84 -14.39
N SER A 64 -12.17 1.66 -13.78
CA SER A 64 -12.83 1.49 -12.48
C SER A 64 -11.82 1.62 -11.35
N SER A 65 -12.24 2.28 -10.26
CA SER A 65 -11.46 2.31 -9.02
C SER A 65 -12.33 2.11 -7.80
N THR A 66 -11.76 1.44 -6.80
CA THR A 66 -12.31 1.39 -5.43
C THR A 66 -11.25 1.86 -4.44
N MET A 67 -11.69 2.45 -3.34
CA MET A 67 -10.81 2.90 -2.27
C MET A 67 -11.24 2.28 -0.95
N GLU A 68 -10.25 1.79 -0.22
CA GLU A 68 -10.42 1.24 1.12
C GLU A 68 -9.57 2.05 2.10
N THR A 69 -10.07 2.22 3.32
CA THR A 69 -9.31 2.87 4.38
C THR A 69 -8.49 1.84 5.14
N LEU A 70 -7.20 2.11 5.36
CA LEU A 70 -6.29 1.30 6.15
C LEU A 70 -6.70 1.33 7.62
N SER A 71 -6.68 0.17 8.28
CA SER A 71 -6.71 0.11 9.75
C SER A 71 -5.38 0.58 10.34
N ARG A 72 -5.37 0.85 11.65
CA ARG A 72 -4.17 1.18 12.41
C ARG A 72 -3.10 0.08 12.30
N GLU A 73 -3.51 -1.17 12.36
CA GLU A 73 -2.59 -2.32 12.25
C GLU A 73 -2.03 -2.42 10.83
N GLY A 74 -2.88 -2.36 9.80
CA GLY A 74 -2.47 -2.39 8.40
C GLY A 74 -1.50 -1.26 8.05
N ARG A 75 -1.79 -0.06 8.54
CA ARG A 75 -0.91 1.11 8.38
C ARG A 75 0.46 0.89 9.02
N GLN A 76 0.51 0.38 10.25
CA GLN A 76 1.77 0.13 10.95
C GLN A 76 2.64 -0.89 10.20
N ASN A 77 2.03 -1.99 9.72
CA ASN A 77 2.70 -3.00 8.92
C ASN A 77 3.28 -2.42 7.61
N LEU A 78 2.55 -1.51 6.96
CA LEU A 78 2.99 -0.82 5.75
C LEU A 78 4.13 0.18 6.01
N ILE A 79 4.12 0.88 7.15
CA ILE A 79 5.23 1.76 7.57
C ILE A 79 6.51 0.94 7.76
N GLU A 80 6.42 -0.19 8.44
CA GLU A 80 7.56 -1.08 8.67
C GLU A 80 8.10 -1.61 7.35
N LEU A 81 7.22 -2.10 6.47
CA LEU A 81 7.60 -2.57 5.15
C LEU A 81 8.19 -1.45 4.28
N HIS A 82 7.68 -0.21 4.38
CA HIS A 82 8.24 0.94 3.67
C HIS A 82 9.68 1.22 4.13
N ARG A 83 9.94 1.16 5.43
CA ARG A 83 11.29 1.37 5.99
C ARG A 83 12.27 0.29 5.53
N GLU A 84 11.80 -0.95 5.42
CA GLU A 84 12.59 -2.08 4.92
C GLU A 84 12.92 -1.94 3.42
N LEU A 85 11.95 -1.49 2.61
CA LEU A 85 12.10 -1.36 1.16
C LEU A 85 12.82 -0.08 0.74
N PHE A 86 12.62 1.02 1.47
CA PHE A 86 13.11 2.36 1.14
C PHE A 86 13.82 2.98 2.35
N PRO A 87 14.99 2.43 2.76
CA PRO A 87 15.73 2.95 3.90
C PRO A 87 16.06 4.44 3.70
N GLY A 88 15.79 5.26 4.72
CA GLY A 88 16.02 6.71 4.68
C GLY A 88 14.88 7.55 4.07
N SER A 89 13.81 6.93 3.56
CA SER A 89 12.64 7.62 2.98
C SER A 89 11.37 7.42 3.82
N ALA A 90 11.52 7.15 5.11
CA ALA A 90 10.39 6.77 5.97
C ALA A 90 9.30 7.86 5.98
N PRO A 91 8.01 7.47 5.91
CA PRO A 91 6.91 8.42 6.10
C PRO A 91 7.02 9.05 7.50
N GLU A 92 6.71 10.35 7.60
CA GLU A 92 6.69 11.04 8.89
C GLU A 92 5.65 10.39 9.82
N PRO A 93 5.95 10.22 11.11
CA PRO A 93 4.94 9.78 12.07
C PRO A 93 3.84 10.84 12.17
N ASP A 94 2.57 10.41 12.23
CA ASP A 94 1.47 11.30 12.62
C ASP A 94 1.74 11.86 14.02
N TYR A 95 1.62 13.18 14.15
CA TYR A 95 1.56 13.89 15.43
C TYR A 95 0.14 13.90 15.98
#